data_AF-A0A816XF19-F1
#
_entry.id   AF-A0A816XF19-F1
#
_cell.length_a   1.000
_cell.length_b   1.000
_cell.length_c   1.000
_cell.angle_alpha   90.00
_cell.angle_beta   90.00
_cell.angle_gamma   90.00
#
_symmetry.space_group_name_H-M   'P 1'
#
loop_
_entity.id
_entity.type
_entity.pdbx_description
1 polymer ?
#
loop_
_entity_poly.entity_id
_entity_poly.type
_entity_poly.pdbx_seq_one_letter_code
_entity_poly.pdbx_strand_id
1 'polypeptide(L)'
;MIWSFYLTSVLLGVGAAILWTAEGAYLAANSDEHTTSRNTGVFWALFQCSLLGGNLYVYLSLKADAITRTTRYPLFFVFSVVCAIGLVIYACIIWRWLIERRGQKLQSDPIEQKTALSDVIETFKIALRLLKTRNMLLLLIPFAYTGFSQTFFQTVYATCIGHTIKYGTTRKRLIGLHGVLVGVGEIIG
;
A
#
# COMPACT_ATOMS: atom_id res chain seq x y z
N MET A 1 -9.11 -22.20 -8.34
CA MET A 1 -9.44 -21.06 -7.45
C MET A 1 -8.30 -20.67 -6.52
N ILE A 2 -7.56 -21.62 -5.92
CA ILE A 2 -6.43 -21.30 -5.02
C ILE A 2 -5.23 -20.67 -5.75
N TRP A 3 -4.87 -21.19 -6.94
CA TRP A 3 -3.80 -20.63 -7.77
C TRP A 3 -4.01 -19.16 -8.16
N SER A 4 -5.27 -18.76 -8.36
CA SER A 4 -5.63 -17.36 -8.67
C SER A 4 -5.31 -16.42 -7.51
N PHE A 5 -5.57 -16.84 -6.26
CA PHE A 5 -5.21 -16.06 -5.08
C PHE A 5 -3.69 -15.92 -4.95
N TYR A 6 -2.92 -17.00 -5.16
CA TYR A 6 -1.46 -16.91 -5.13
C TYR A 6 -0.91 -15.97 -6.19
N LEU A 7 -1.42 -16.07 -7.43
CA LEU A 7 -1.00 -15.18 -8.52
C LEU A 7 -1.32 -13.71 -8.21
N THR A 8 -2.54 -13.42 -7.75
CA THR A 8 -2.93 -12.05 -7.38
C THR A 8 -2.09 -11.52 -6.21
N SER A 9 -1.76 -12.35 -5.21
CA SER A 9 -0.88 -11.94 -4.10
C SER A 9 0.54 -11.60 -4.58
N VAL A 10 1.10 -12.38 -5.50
CA VAL A 10 2.43 -12.08 -6.08
C VAL A 10 2.39 -10.75 -6.84
N LEU A 11 1.37 -10.56 -7.69
CA LEU A 11 1.20 -9.31 -8.45
C LEU A 11 1.01 -8.10 -7.53
N LEU A 12 0.21 -8.25 -6.47
CA LEU A 12 -0.01 -7.22 -5.47
C LEU A 12 1.30 -6.87 -4.74
N GLY A 13 2.10 -7.88 -4.37
CA GLY A 13 3.39 -7.68 -3.71
C GLY A 13 4.39 -6.92 -4.58
N VAL A 14 4.50 -7.30 -5.87
CA VAL A 14 5.38 -6.58 -6.82
C VAL A 14 4.90 -5.14 -7.03
N GLY A 15 3.59 -4.94 -7.22
CA GLY A 15 3.01 -3.61 -7.38
C GLY A 15 3.21 -2.73 -6.15
N ALA A 16 2.98 -3.27 -4.96
CA ALA A 16 3.19 -2.56 -3.70
C ALA A 16 4.67 -2.17 -3.51
N ALA A 17 5.61 -3.06 -3.81
CA ALA A 17 7.04 -2.75 -3.71
C ALA A 17 7.44 -1.56 -4.60
N ILE A 18 6.93 -1.51 -5.84
CA ILE A 18 7.19 -0.42 -6.77
C ILE A 18 6.55 0.88 -6.28
N LEU A 19 5.29 0.84 -5.85
CA LEU A 19 4.57 2.03 -5.39
C LEU A 19 5.22 2.63 -4.13
N TRP A 20 5.55 1.80 -3.13
CA TRP A 20 6.21 2.26 -1.90
C TRP A 20 7.59 2.86 -2.16
N THR A 21 8.39 2.24 -3.05
CA THR A 21 9.70 2.79 -3.40
C THR A 21 9.60 4.08 -4.21
N ALA A 22 8.65 4.16 -5.15
CA ALA A 22 8.40 5.36 -5.93
C ALA A 22 7.89 6.53 -5.05
N GLU A 23 7.00 6.25 -4.11
CA GLU A 23 6.51 7.22 -3.13
C GLU A 23 7.65 7.81 -2.30
N GLY A 24 8.50 6.95 -1.71
CA GLY A 24 9.63 7.41 -0.91
C GLY A 24 10.60 8.28 -1.70
N ALA A 25 10.88 7.91 -2.95
CA ALA A 25 11.71 8.71 -3.85
C ALA A 25 11.03 10.04 -4.22
N TYR A 26 9.72 10.04 -4.47
CA TYR A 26 8.96 11.24 -4.80
C TYR A 26 8.91 12.22 -3.62
N LEU A 27 8.65 11.72 -2.42
CA LEU A 27 8.66 12.54 -1.21
C LEU A 27 10.04 13.11 -0.93
N ALA A 28 11.11 12.32 -1.09
CA ALA A 28 12.48 12.79 -0.94
C ALA A 28 12.86 13.85 -1.98
N ALA A 29 12.39 13.74 -3.22
CA ALA A 29 12.67 14.71 -4.28
C ALA A 29 11.89 16.02 -4.13
N ASN A 30 10.74 16.01 -3.45
CA ASN A 30 9.86 17.17 -3.29
C ASN A 30 9.83 17.72 -1.86
N SER A 31 10.71 17.25 -0.97
CA SER A 31 10.77 17.69 0.42
C SER A 31 12.18 18.09 0.82
N ASP A 32 12.27 19.19 1.57
CA ASP A 32 13.48 19.60 2.26
C ASP A 32 13.56 18.96 3.66
N GLU A 33 14.72 19.03 4.31
CA GLU A 33 15.01 18.45 5.64
C GLU A 33 13.97 18.85 6.71
N HIS A 34 13.50 20.09 6.68
CA HIS A 34 12.48 20.61 7.62
C HIS A 34 11.03 20.24 7.25
N THR A 35 10.77 19.83 6.01
CA THR A 35 9.40 19.59 5.50
C THR A 35 9.10 18.11 5.30
N THR A 36 10.12 17.25 5.27
CA THR A 36 9.99 15.81 5.02
C THR A 36 9.01 15.16 5.99
N SER A 37 9.17 15.39 7.30
CA SER A 37 8.26 14.81 8.31
C SER A 37 6.80 15.26 8.13
N ARG A 38 6.57 16.52 7.76
CA ARG A 38 5.22 17.05 7.54
C ARG A 38 4.59 16.46 6.28
N ASN A 39 5.31 16.46 5.17
CA ASN A 39 4.81 15.97 3.88
C ASN A 39 4.54 14.46 3.94
N THR A 40 5.46 13.68 4.52
CA THR A 40 5.27 12.24 4.77
C THR A 40 4.09 12.00 5.71
N GLY A 41 3.95 12.79 6.78
CA GLY A 41 2.83 12.68 7.71
C GLY A 41 1.46 12.97 7.06
N VAL A 42 1.37 14.00 6.23
CA VAL A 42 0.13 14.31 5.48
C VAL A 42 -0.21 13.17 4.51
N PHE A 43 0.79 12.66 3.77
CA PHE A 43 0.60 11.51 2.90
C PHE A 43 0.10 10.29 3.69
N TRP A 44 0.75 9.98 4.82
CA TRP A 44 0.39 8.85 5.67
C TRP A 44 -1.03 8.97 6.21
N ALA A 45 -1.42 10.14 6.72
CA ALA A 45 -2.78 10.38 7.21
C ALA A 45 -3.83 10.18 6.10
N LEU A 46 -3.57 10.69 4.89
CA LEU A 46 -4.46 10.48 3.74
C LEU A 46 -4.55 9.02 3.33
N PHE A 47 -3.43 8.29 3.34
CA PHE A 47 -3.40 6.85 3.07
C PHE A 47 -4.23 6.08 4.10
N GLN A 48 -4.08 6.41 5.39
CA GLN A 48 -4.75 5.73 6.50
C GLN A 48 -6.24 6.05 6.61
N CYS A 49 -6.71 7.18 6.06
CA CYS A 49 -8.15 7.45 5.91
C CYS A 49 -8.88 6.34 5.12
N SER A 50 -8.19 5.63 4.23
CA SER A 50 -8.78 4.48 3.51
C SER A 50 -9.14 3.32 4.45
N LEU A 51 -8.38 3.13 5.55
CA LEU A 51 -8.69 2.13 6.57
C LEU A 51 -9.98 2.47 7.32
N LEU A 52 -10.32 3.74 7.48
CA LEU A 52 -11.58 4.13 8.13
C LEU A 52 -12.78 3.71 7.28
N GLY A 53 -12.84 4.19 6.04
CA GLY A 53 -13.98 3.95 5.16
C GLY A 53 -14.16 2.48 4.79
N GLY A 54 -13.07 1.82 4.38
CA GLY A 54 -13.10 0.41 3.97
C GLY A 54 -13.49 -0.53 5.11
N ASN A 55 -12.89 -0.35 6.30
CA ASN A 55 -13.19 -1.22 7.43
C ASN A 55 -14.55 -0.91 8.08
N LEU A 56 -15.03 0.33 8.02
CA LEU A 56 -16.38 0.68 8.43
C LEU A 56 -17.43 -0.02 7.54
N TYR A 57 -17.22 -0.05 6.22
CA TYR A 57 -18.09 -0.80 5.31
C TYR A 57 -18.09 -2.30 5.62
N VAL A 58 -16.93 -2.88 5.91
CA VAL A 58 -16.81 -4.29 6.34
C VAL A 58 -17.56 -4.54 7.65
N TYR A 59 -17.44 -3.65 8.64
CA TYR A 59 -18.15 -3.74 9.92
C TYR A 59 -19.67 -3.74 9.76
N LEU A 60 -20.19 -2.86 8.91
CA LEU A 60 -21.63 -2.74 8.64
C LEU A 60 -22.17 -3.91 7.81
N SER A 61 -21.37 -4.42 6.87
CA SER A 61 -21.77 -5.47 5.93
C SER A 61 -21.75 -6.88 6.53
N LEU A 62 -20.84 -7.17 7.46
CA LEU A 62 -20.70 -8.49 8.08
C LEU A 62 -21.75 -8.72 9.19
N LYS A 63 -23.02 -8.88 8.85
CA LYS A 63 -24.10 -8.97 9.86
C LYS A 63 -24.30 -10.35 10.53
N ALA A 64 -23.64 -11.44 10.09
CA ALA A 64 -23.94 -12.80 10.54
C ALA A 64 -22.72 -13.71 10.79
N ASP A 65 -22.95 -14.80 11.54
CA ASP A 65 -21.97 -15.82 11.99
C ASP A 65 -21.14 -16.48 10.89
N ALA A 66 -21.73 -16.64 9.71
CA ALA A 66 -21.12 -17.24 8.55
C ALA A 66 -20.95 -16.18 7.47
N ILE A 67 -19.73 -16.09 6.93
CA ILE A 67 -19.46 -15.25 5.77
C ILE A 67 -20.07 -15.94 4.55
N THR A 68 -21.37 -15.74 4.33
CA THR A 68 -22.15 -16.37 3.26
C THR A 68 -21.81 -15.73 1.91
N ARG A 69 -21.98 -16.48 0.82
CA ARG A 69 -21.77 -16.00 -0.56
C ARG A 69 -22.49 -14.67 -0.83
N THR A 70 -23.68 -14.51 -0.28
CA THR A 70 -24.52 -13.30 -0.37
C THR A 70 -23.91 -12.05 0.25
N THR A 71 -22.97 -12.18 1.19
CA THR A 71 -22.23 -11.04 1.77
C THR A 71 -20.87 -10.85 1.10
N ARG A 72 -20.20 -11.93 0.66
CA ARG A 72 -18.87 -11.86 0.05
C ARG A 72 -18.87 -11.19 -1.32
N TYR A 73 -19.76 -11.62 -2.23
CA TYR A 73 -19.79 -11.09 -3.58
C TYR A 73 -20.03 -9.58 -3.65
N PRO A 74 -21.00 -8.99 -2.93
CA PRO A 74 -21.18 -7.53 -2.94
C PRO A 74 -20.01 -6.78 -2.28
N LEU A 75 -19.36 -7.34 -1.25
CA LEU A 75 -18.14 -6.78 -0.67
C LEU A 75 -17.02 -6.68 -1.73
N PHE A 76 -16.70 -7.78 -2.39
CA PHE A 76 -15.67 -7.80 -3.44
C PHE A 76 -16.06 -6.93 -4.63
N PHE A 77 -17.34 -6.90 -5.00
CA PHE A 77 -17.82 -6.08 -6.11
C PHE A 77 -17.64 -4.59 -5.84
N VAL A 78 -18.08 -4.10 -4.67
CA VAL A 78 -17.93 -2.69 -4.28
C VAL A 78 -16.45 -2.29 -4.24
N PHE A 79 -15.58 -3.09 -3.60
CA PHE A 79 -14.15 -2.79 -3.58
C PHE A 79 -13.52 -2.83 -4.98
N SER A 80 -13.93 -3.76 -5.84
CA SER A 80 -13.42 -3.85 -7.22
C SER A 80 -13.81 -2.62 -8.04
N VAL A 81 -15.06 -2.13 -7.89
CA VAL A 81 -15.53 -0.91 -8.56
C VAL A 81 -14.76 0.31 -8.08
N VAL A 82 -14.56 0.45 -6.77
CA VAL A 82 -13.76 1.56 -6.19
C VAL A 82 -12.32 1.53 -6.70
N CYS A 83 -11.68 0.34 -6.73
CA CYS A 83 -10.35 0.17 -7.29
C CYS A 83 -10.29 0.50 -8.78
N ALA A 84 -11.30 0.09 -9.56
CA ALA A 84 -11.38 0.40 -10.99
C ALA A 84 -11.49 1.90 -11.24
N ILE A 85 -12.33 2.61 -10.47
CA ILE A 85 -12.45 4.08 -10.54
C ILE A 85 -11.10 4.73 -10.19
N GLY A 86 -10.45 4.28 -9.11
CA GLY A 86 -9.12 4.77 -8.73
C GLY A 86 -8.08 4.59 -9.82
N LEU A 87 -8.07 3.43 -10.48
CA LEU A 87 -7.17 3.14 -11.61
C LEU A 87 -7.47 4.04 -12.82
N VAL A 88 -8.75 4.28 -13.12
CA VAL A 88 -9.15 5.17 -14.22
C VAL A 88 -8.69 6.60 -13.93
N ILE A 89 -8.90 7.11 -12.71
CA ILE A 89 -8.44 8.45 -12.32
C ILE A 89 -6.92 8.55 -12.43
N TYR A 90 -6.19 7.57 -11.91
CA TYR A 90 -4.73 7.52 -11.99
C TYR A 90 -4.24 7.48 -13.45
N ALA A 91 -4.88 6.66 -14.29
CA ALA A 91 -4.59 6.59 -15.70
C ALA A 91 -4.86 7.92 -16.42
N CYS A 92 -5.95 8.62 -16.10
CA CYS A 92 -6.24 9.94 -16.66
C CYS A 92 -5.17 10.98 -16.27
N ILE A 93 -4.69 10.96 -15.02
CA ILE A 93 -3.63 11.86 -14.54
C ILE A 93 -2.33 11.58 -15.30
N ILE A 94 -1.91 10.30 -15.38
CA ILE A 94 -0.72 9.91 -16.13
C ILE A 94 -0.86 10.28 -17.60
N TRP A 95 -2.02 10.00 -18.21
CA TRP A 95 -2.26 10.27 -19.62
C TRP A 95 -2.13 11.76 -19.93
N ARG A 96 -2.70 12.62 -19.08
CA ARG A 96 -2.56 14.06 -19.20
C ARG A 96 -1.09 14.51 -19.08
N TRP A 97 -0.38 14.04 -18.05
CA TRP A 97 1.03 14.35 -17.86
C TRP A 97 1.91 13.86 -19.01
N LEU A 98 1.60 12.68 -19.57
CA LEU A 98 2.32 12.11 -20.70
C LEU A 98 2.10 12.93 -21.97
N ILE A 99 0.89 13.43 -22.22
CA ILE A 99 0.60 14.35 -23.33
C ILE A 99 1.42 15.64 -23.18
N GLU A 100 1.42 16.24 -21.98
CA GLU A 100 2.17 17.46 -21.69
C GLU A 100 3.69 17.26 -21.92
N ARG A 101 4.26 16.12 -21.49
CA ARG A 101 5.67 15.77 -21.75
C ARG A 101 5.98 15.41 -23.20
N ARG A 102 5.06 14.76 -23.91
CA ARG A 102 5.24 14.38 -25.32
C ARG A 102 5.26 15.62 -26.22
N GLY A 103 4.57 16.70 -25.83
CA GLY A 103 4.69 18.01 -26.46
C GLY A 103 6.08 18.64 -26.33
N GLN A 104 6.83 18.31 -25.27
CA GLN A 104 8.21 18.79 -25.04
C GLN A 104 9.29 17.86 -25.63
N LYS A 105 9.02 16.55 -25.74
CA LYS A 105 10.00 15.53 -26.18
C LYS A 105 10.17 15.36 -27.70
N LEU A 106 9.52 16.17 -28.54
CA LEU A 106 9.74 16.15 -30.00
C LEU A 106 11.14 16.65 -30.44
N GLN A 107 12.07 16.86 -29.49
CA GLN A 107 13.42 17.38 -29.70
C GLN A 107 14.58 16.50 -29.18
N SER A 108 14.36 15.32 -28.55
CA SER A 108 15.46 14.49 -28.02
C SER A 108 15.65 13.13 -28.71
N ASP A 109 16.91 12.85 -29.08
CA ASP A 109 17.40 11.73 -29.88
C ASP A 109 17.31 10.33 -29.22
N PRO A 110 17.32 9.23 -30.01
CA PRO A 110 17.26 7.84 -29.54
C PRO A 110 18.42 7.37 -28.63
N ILE A 111 19.41 8.22 -28.38
CA ILE A 111 20.54 7.96 -27.47
C ILE A 111 20.06 7.93 -26.01
N GLU A 112 19.01 8.67 -25.66
CA GLU A 112 18.48 8.82 -24.28
C GLU A 112 17.92 7.50 -23.69
N GLN A 113 17.42 6.59 -24.53
CA GLN A 113 16.73 5.38 -24.08
C GLN A 113 17.68 4.24 -23.65
N LYS A 114 18.89 4.17 -24.23
CA LYS A 114 19.92 3.22 -23.79
C LYS A 114 20.52 3.61 -22.44
N THR A 115 20.60 4.91 -22.15
CA THR A 115 21.10 5.44 -20.87
C THR A 115 20.18 5.05 -19.71
N ALA A 116 18.85 5.13 -19.90
CA ALA A 116 17.87 4.83 -18.86
C ALA A 116 17.98 3.41 -18.27
N LEU A 117 18.24 2.37 -19.08
CA LEU A 117 18.41 1.01 -18.56
C LEU A 117 19.74 0.85 -17.80
N SER A 118 20.79 1.52 -18.27
CA SER A 118 22.09 1.54 -17.58
C SER A 118 21.95 2.20 -16.20
N ASP A 119 21.23 3.32 -16.12
CA ASP A 119 21.01 4.07 -14.88
C ASP A 119 20.20 3.27 -13.86
N VAL A 120 19.20 2.50 -14.30
CA VAL A 120 18.42 1.61 -13.41
C VAL A 120 19.32 0.52 -12.82
N ILE A 121 20.16 -0.11 -13.65
CA ILE A 121 21.08 -1.16 -13.20
C ILE A 121 22.13 -0.59 -12.25
N GLU A 122 22.63 0.62 -12.51
CA GLU A 122 23.57 1.31 -11.64
C GLU A 122 22.93 1.67 -10.29
N THR A 123 21.73 2.23 -10.30
CA THR A 123 20.96 2.54 -9.08
C THR A 123 20.72 1.28 -8.25
N PHE A 124 20.40 0.16 -8.90
CA PHE A 124 20.24 -1.12 -8.21
C PHE A 124 21.55 -1.62 -7.59
N LYS A 125 22.69 -1.49 -8.30
CA LYS A 125 24.01 -1.82 -7.75
C LYS A 125 24.37 -0.94 -6.55
N ILE A 126 24.03 0.35 -6.60
CA ILE A 126 24.22 1.29 -5.49
C ILE A 126 23.38 0.85 -4.29
N ALA A 127 22.11 0.50 -4.50
CA ALA A 127 21.23 -0.03 -3.44
C ALA A 127 21.80 -1.31 -2.79
N LEU A 128 22.32 -2.25 -3.59
CA LEU A 128 22.99 -3.46 -3.08
C LEU A 128 24.27 -3.14 -2.31
N ARG A 129 25.04 -2.12 -2.73
CA ARG A 129 26.23 -1.68 -2.00
C ARG A 129 25.85 -1.02 -0.68
N LEU A 130 24.82 -0.18 -0.66
CA LEU A 130 24.24 0.43 0.54
C LEU A 130 23.77 -0.62 1.55
N LEU A 131 23.15 -1.70 1.08
CA LEU A 131 22.70 -2.81 1.93
C LEU A 131 23.85 -3.48 2.70
N LYS A 132 25.07 -3.49 2.15
CA LYS A 132 26.27 -4.04 2.80
C LYS A 132 26.96 -3.07 3.76
N THR A 133 26.51 -1.82 3.87
CA THR A 133 27.13 -0.86 4.79
C THR A 133 26.79 -1.22 6.24
N ARG A 134 27.76 -0.98 7.14
CA ARG A 134 27.60 -1.29 8.57
C ARG A 134 26.39 -0.58 9.19
N ASN A 135 26.12 0.65 8.78
CA ASN A 135 24.98 1.43 9.25
C ASN A 135 23.65 0.79 8.82
N MET A 136 23.54 0.32 7.58
CA MET A 136 22.33 -0.36 7.09
C MET A 136 22.13 -1.73 7.75
N LEU A 137 23.21 -2.47 8.01
CA LEU A 137 23.14 -3.75 8.72
C LEU A 137 22.67 -3.58 10.17
N LEU A 138 23.07 -2.51 10.85
CA LEU A 138 22.57 -2.19 12.20
C LEU A 138 21.07 -1.85 12.17
N LEU A 139 20.57 -1.25 11.09
CA LEU A 139 19.15 -0.95 10.91
C LEU A 139 18.30 -2.19 10.57
N LEU A 140 18.91 -3.32 10.22
CA LEU A 140 18.17 -4.54 9.89
C LEU A 140 17.37 -5.07 11.09
N ILE A 141 17.90 -4.94 12.31
CA ILE A 141 17.21 -5.34 13.55
C ILE A 141 15.94 -4.50 13.77
N PRO A 142 15.98 -3.16 13.80
CA PRO A 142 14.78 -2.37 13.92
C PRO A 142 13.82 -2.55 12.74
N PHE A 143 14.30 -2.75 11.50
CA PHE A 143 13.41 -3.06 10.36
C PHE A 143 12.70 -4.41 10.51
N ALA A 144 13.38 -5.44 11.02
CA ALA A 144 12.75 -6.71 11.31
C ALA A 144 11.70 -6.57 12.42
N TYR A 145 11.98 -5.78 13.45
CA TYR A 145 11.04 -5.48 14.52
C TYR A 145 9.81 -4.71 14.03
N THR A 146 9.99 -3.65 13.24
CA THR A 146 8.87 -2.88 12.68
C THR A 146 8.02 -3.72 11.74
N GLY A 147 8.64 -4.55 10.88
CA GLY A 147 7.92 -5.47 10.02
C GLY A 147 7.12 -6.52 10.81
N PHE A 148 7.69 -7.07 11.88
CA PHE A 148 7.00 -7.99 12.77
C PHE A 148 5.82 -7.31 13.48
N SER A 149 6.05 -6.11 14.02
CA SER A 149 5.01 -5.29 14.65
C SER A 149 3.86 -4.99 13.68
N GLN A 150 4.17 -4.53 12.46
CA GLN A 150 3.17 -4.27 11.41
C GLN A 150 2.36 -5.51 11.06
N THR A 151 3.03 -6.65 10.89
CA THR A 151 2.33 -7.93 10.62
C THR A 151 1.39 -8.30 11.76
N PHE A 152 1.84 -8.09 13.00
CA PHE A 152 1.07 -8.41 14.19
C PHE A 152 -0.22 -7.59 14.26
N PHE A 153 -0.14 -6.26 14.22
CA PHE A 153 -1.34 -5.43 14.39
C PHE A 153 -2.23 -5.43 13.14
N GLN A 154 -1.67 -5.41 11.92
CA GLN A 154 -2.49 -5.32 10.70
C GLN A 154 -3.24 -6.63 10.39
N THR A 155 -2.62 -7.79 10.67
CA THR A 155 -3.15 -9.08 10.20
C THR A 155 -3.39 -10.09 11.33
N VAL A 156 -2.40 -10.34 12.18
CA VAL A 156 -2.50 -11.43 13.17
C VAL A 156 -3.57 -11.12 14.22
N TYR A 157 -3.56 -9.91 14.78
CA TYR A 157 -4.50 -9.54 15.83
C TYR A 157 -5.95 -9.52 15.33
N ALA A 158 -6.18 -8.96 14.14
CA ALA A 158 -7.48 -8.95 13.47
C ALA A 158 -8.03 -10.38 13.24
N THR A 159 -7.16 -11.30 12.79
CA THR A 159 -7.56 -12.70 12.56
C THR A 159 -7.82 -13.45 13.87
N CYS A 160 -7.03 -13.23 14.92
CA CYS A 160 -7.27 -13.76 16.26
C CYS A 160 -8.65 -13.35 16.79
N ILE A 161 -9.02 -12.06 16.67
CA ILE A 161 -10.35 -11.57 17.03
C ILE A 161 -11.43 -12.29 16.22
N GLY A 162 -11.25 -12.37 14.90
CA GLY A 162 -12.19 -13.00 13.98
C GLY A 162 -12.40 -14.50 14.20
N HIS A 163 -11.47 -15.20 14.84
CA HIS A 163 -11.50 -16.65 15.09
C HIS A 163 -11.80 -17.01 16.56
N THR A 164 -11.75 -16.05 17.48
CA THR A 164 -12.05 -16.29 18.89
C THR A 164 -13.55 -16.56 19.10
N ILE A 165 -13.88 -17.77 19.57
CA ILE A 165 -15.26 -18.24 19.75
C ILE A 165 -15.99 -17.48 20.87
N LYS A 166 -15.25 -16.99 21.88
CA LYS A 166 -15.80 -16.24 23.02
C LYS A 166 -16.53 -14.94 22.60
N TYR A 167 -16.21 -14.35 21.45
CA TYR A 167 -16.87 -13.14 20.94
C TYR A 167 -18.20 -13.41 20.22
N GLY A 168 -18.67 -14.66 20.20
CA GLY A 168 -19.96 -15.05 19.67
C GLY A 168 -20.17 -14.62 18.22
N THR A 169 -21.40 -14.23 17.90
CA THR A 169 -21.85 -13.95 16.53
C THR A 169 -21.30 -12.65 15.95
N THR A 170 -20.82 -11.75 16.82
CA THR A 170 -20.24 -10.46 16.45
C THR A 170 -18.77 -10.51 16.06
N ARG A 171 -18.08 -11.65 16.25
CA ARG A 171 -16.63 -11.78 16.05
C ARG A 171 -16.11 -11.32 14.68
N LYS A 172 -16.87 -11.55 13.61
CA LYS A 172 -16.47 -11.16 12.25
C LYS A 172 -16.61 -9.64 12.01
N ARG A 173 -17.52 -8.97 12.71
CA ARG A 173 -17.66 -7.51 12.68
C ARG A 173 -16.49 -6.84 13.38
N LEU A 174 -16.04 -7.41 14.50
CA LEU A 174 -14.92 -6.88 15.28
C LEU A 174 -13.63 -6.74 14.46
N ILE A 175 -13.46 -7.52 13.39
CA ILE A 175 -12.35 -7.35 12.42
C ILE A 175 -12.40 -5.96 11.77
N GLY A 176 -13.57 -5.53 11.31
CA GLY A 176 -13.77 -4.20 10.73
C GLY A 176 -13.62 -3.11 11.78
N LEU A 177 -14.14 -3.31 13.00
CA LEU A 177 -13.96 -2.34 14.09
C LEU A 177 -12.49 -2.15 14.46
N HIS A 178 -11.73 -3.25 14.55
CA HIS A 178 -10.29 -3.22 14.75
C HIS A 178 -9.58 -2.39 13.67
N GLY A 179 -9.93 -2.60 12.39
CA GLY A 179 -9.35 -1.84 11.28
C GLY A 179 -9.64 -0.34 11.35
N VAL A 180 -10.83 0.06 11.83
CA VAL A 180 -11.16 1.47 12.08
C VAL A 180 -10.31 2.04 13.22
N LEU A 181 -10.17 1.30 14.33
CA LEU A 181 -9.36 1.76 15.47
C LEU A 181 -7.88 1.91 15.12
N VAL A 182 -7.33 0.97 14.34
CA VAL A 182 -5.97 1.08 13.80
C VAL A 182 -5.84 2.31 12.90
N GLY A 183 -6.78 2.53 11.98
CA GLY A 183 -6.77 3.71 11.13
C GLY A 183 -6.82 5.03 11.92
N VAL A 184 -7.63 5.10 12.98
CA VAL A 184 -7.67 6.28 13.87
C VAL A 184 -6.34 6.48 14.60
N GLY A 185 -5.75 5.41 15.14
CA GLY A 185 -4.45 5.48 15.82
C GLY A 185 -3.35 5.99 14.90
N GLU A 186 -3.27 5.43 13.70
CA GLU A 186 -2.27 5.80 12.68
C GLU A 186 -2.43 7.24 12.15
N ILE A 187 -3.64 7.82 12.22
CA ILE A 187 -3.88 9.22 11.85
C ILE A 187 -3.49 10.18 12.99
N ILE A 188 -3.71 9.78 14.24
CA ILE A 188 -3.43 10.62 15.42
C ILE A 188 -1.92 10.65 15.73
N GLY A 189 -1.21 9.54 15.50
CA GLY A 189 0.22 9.39 15.77
C GLY A 189 0.49 8.39 16.88
#